data_AF-A0A1N6L932-F1
#
_entry.id   AF-A0A1N6L932-F1
#
_cell.length_a   1.000
_cell.length_b   1.000
_cell.length_c   1.000
_cell.angle_alpha   90.00
_cell.angle_beta   90.00
_cell.angle_gamma   90.00
#
_symmetry.space_group_name_H-M   'P 1'
#
loop_
_entity.id
_entity.type
_entity.pdbx_description
1 polymer ?
#
loop_
_entity_poly.entity_id
_entity_poly.type
_entity_poly.pdbx_seq_one_letter_code
_entity_poly.pdbx_strand_id
1 'polypeptide(L)'
;MLSRPGSVWWAVAIVLTAWVGVAARGADDSAEKVPKAAEDAAKSAGEVPKSPEEVLSARGLTRSGAHYILKKQEVECFQKFEDVRPRYKQLETNYNKLAEIAMKEAQVAELQAEQAMTQQQLQSIGTPGRTSSRYGGKYARYAQNPNAILQQELRAQQTALTQQLAMAKQQAVPAKQKQEAMALFERSRNALLASSSEIRELFENVQKEYADIDAEPPVHTALGALRKSAKAQLKIAPSAEFDKKLAQLKKLERMMRPEGASQAPSAKGKSKGKRSAKSKS
;
A
#
# COMPACT_ATOMS: atom_id res chain seq x y z
N MET A 1 26.39 12.87 -14.83
CA MET A 1 24.96 13.27 -14.82
C MET A 1 24.13 12.00 -14.81
N LEU A 2 23.68 11.58 -13.63
CA LEU A 2 22.88 10.37 -13.45
C LEU A 2 21.41 10.80 -13.29
N SER A 3 20.63 10.66 -14.35
CA SER A 3 19.18 10.83 -14.30
C SER A 3 18.58 9.74 -13.42
N ARG A 4 17.86 10.16 -12.38
CA ARG A 4 17.05 9.27 -11.55
C ARG A 4 15.84 8.80 -12.37
N PRO A 5 15.56 7.49 -12.45
CA PRO A 5 14.32 7.01 -13.06
C PRO A 5 13.14 7.43 -12.17
N GLY A 6 12.43 8.44 -12.63
CA GLY A 6 11.19 8.92 -12.01
C GLY A 6 10.01 8.06 -12.45
N SER A 7 9.25 7.59 -11.45
CA SER A 7 7.79 7.56 -11.47
C SER A 7 7.10 6.86 -12.67
N VAL A 8 7.17 5.53 -12.72
CA VAL A 8 6.24 4.69 -13.51
C VAL A 8 5.05 4.19 -12.65
N TRP A 9 4.87 4.73 -11.44
CA TRP A 9 3.88 4.24 -10.47
C TRP A 9 2.40 4.59 -10.79
N TRP A 10 2.13 5.33 -11.86
CA TRP A 10 0.80 5.92 -12.09
C TRP A 10 -0.08 5.19 -13.12
N ALA A 11 0.43 4.21 -13.87
CA ALA A 11 -0.30 3.65 -15.02
C ALA A 11 -1.11 2.36 -14.75
N VAL A 12 -1.03 1.74 -13.56
CA VAL A 12 -1.66 0.42 -13.32
C VAL A 12 -2.99 0.50 -12.56
N ALA A 13 -3.48 1.70 -12.24
CA ALA A 13 -4.60 1.89 -11.31
C ALA A 13 -6.02 1.90 -11.92
N ILE A 14 -6.21 1.62 -13.21
CA ILE A 14 -7.53 1.78 -13.86
C ILE A 14 -7.94 0.54 -14.66
N VAL A 15 -8.13 -0.60 -14.01
CA VAL A 15 -9.13 -1.62 -14.39
C VAL A 15 -9.40 -2.45 -13.13
N LEU A 16 -10.57 -2.31 -12.49
CA LEU A 16 -11.26 -3.30 -11.64
C LEU A 16 -12.32 -2.60 -10.78
N THR A 17 -13.40 -2.17 -11.42
CA THR A 17 -14.64 -1.79 -10.74
C THR A 17 -15.79 -2.55 -11.38
N ALA A 18 -16.13 -3.68 -10.77
CA ALA A 18 -17.49 -4.21 -10.60
C ALA A 18 -17.35 -5.70 -10.28
N TRP A 19 -17.76 -6.11 -9.09
CA TRP A 19 -18.59 -7.29 -8.84
C TRP A 19 -18.95 -7.28 -7.35
N VAL A 20 -20.19 -6.89 -7.08
CA VAL A 20 -20.84 -6.91 -5.76
C VAL A 20 -21.84 -8.06 -5.78
N GLY A 21 -21.70 -9.00 -4.84
CA GLY A 21 -22.70 -9.99 -4.45
C GLY A 21 -22.36 -10.40 -3.01
N VAL A 22 -23.09 -9.92 -2.00
CA VAL A 22 -24.36 -10.46 -1.45
C VAL A 22 -24.25 -11.93 -1.06
N ALA A 23 -24.00 -12.17 0.23
CA ALA A 23 -24.40 -13.34 1.03
C ALA A 23 -23.90 -13.08 2.47
N ALA A 24 -24.52 -13.50 3.56
CA ALA A 24 -25.87 -13.88 3.91
C ALA A 24 -25.87 -13.84 5.45
N ARG A 25 -26.95 -13.32 6.03
CA ARG A 25 -27.18 -13.25 7.48
C ARG A 25 -27.47 -14.67 7.98
N GLY A 26 -26.65 -15.21 8.88
CA GLY A 26 -26.92 -16.44 9.61
C GLY A 26 -26.98 -16.11 11.10
N ALA A 27 -28.20 -16.14 11.65
CA ALA A 27 -28.46 -16.14 13.07
C ALA A 27 -28.31 -17.59 13.57
N ASP A 28 -27.62 -17.78 14.69
CA ASP A 28 -27.77 -18.99 15.49
C ASP A 28 -27.77 -18.58 16.98
N ASP A 29 -28.96 -18.68 17.54
CA ASP A 29 -29.26 -18.79 18.96
C ASP A 29 -28.62 -20.06 19.51
N SER A 30 -27.91 -19.96 20.63
CA SER A 30 -27.67 -21.11 21.51
C SER A 30 -27.52 -20.66 22.95
N ALA A 31 -28.51 -21.07 23.72
CA ALA A 31 -28.68 -20.84 25.14
C ALA A 31 -27.76 -21.74 25.99
N GLU A 32 -27.50 -21.23 27.19
CA GLU A 32 -27.24 -21.92 28.46
C GLU A 32 -26.13 -22.98 28.54
N LYS A 33 -25.07 -22.61 29.26
CA LYS A 33 -24.66 -23.37 30.45
C LYS A 33 -23.94 -22.48 31.46
N VAL A 34 -24.63 -22.18 32.56
CA VAL A 34 -24.07 -21.56 33.76
C VAL A 34 -23.32 -22.63 34.56
N PRO A 35 -22.02 -22.46 34.88
CA PRO A 35 -21.44 -23.07 36.05
C PRO A 35 -21.46 -22.08 37.22
N LYS A 36 -22.25 -22.48 38.21
CA LYS A 36 -22.32 -21.96 39.57
C LYS A 36 -20.95 -22.19 40.24
N ALA A 37 -20.11 -21.16 40.29
CA ALA A 37 -18.87 -21.12 41.06
C ALA A 37 -18.77 -19.75 41.75
N ALA A 38 -19.68 -19.53 42.70
CA ALA A 38 -19.73 -18.33 43.53
C ALA A 38 -19.73 -18.79 44.99
N GLU A 39 -18.61 -19.33 45.47
CA GLU A 39 -18.43 -19.52 46.92
C GLU A 39 -16.98 -19.67 47.40
N ASP A 40 -15.98 -19.10 46.72
CA ASP A 40 -14.60 -19.06 47.25
C ASP A 40 -13.83 -17.73 47.05
N ALA A 41 -14.47 -16.68 46.54
CA ALA A 41 -13.82 -15.38 46.28
C ALA A 41 -14.01 -14.32 47.39
N ALA A 42 -14.49 -14.70 48.58
CA ALA A 42 -14.84 -13.77 49.66
C ALA A 42 -13.78 -13.67 50.79
N LYS A 43 -12.53 -14.08 50.55
CA LYS A 43 -11.45 -14.05 51.57
C LYS A 43 -10.16 -13.33 51.18
N SER A 44 -10.18 -12.44 50.18
CA SER A 44 -9.05 -11.54 49.88
C SER A 44 -9.42 -10.06 49.90
N ALA A 45 -10.41 -9.67 50.69
CA ALA A 45 -10.70 -8.27 51.00
C ALA A 45 -10.05 -7.92 52.34
N GLY A 46 -8.93 -7.19 52.34
CA GLY A 46 -8.42 -6.65 53.60
C GLY A 46 -7.00 -6.10 53.66
N GLU A 47 -6.12 -6.34 52.68
CA GLU A 47 -4.86 -5.59 52.65
C GLU A 47 -5.02 -4.34 51.79
N VAL A 48 -5.30 -3.23 52.48
CA VAL A 48 -5.14 -1.88 51.94
C VAL A 48 -3.72 -1.82 51.36
N PRO A 49 -3.54 -1.58 50.04
CA PRO A 49 -2.22 -1.50 49.44
C PRO A 49 -1.40 -0.44 50.18
N LYS A 50 -0.27 -0.87 50.76
CA LYS A 50 0.51 -0.05 51.71
C LYS A 50 1.44 0.90 50.96
N SER A 51 1.79 0.59 49.70
CA SER A 51 2.63 1.44 48.87
C SER A 51 1.90 1.96 47.63
N PRO A 52 2.16 3.22 47.20
CA PRO A 52 1.56 3.75 45.97
C PRO A 52 1.99 2.97 44.72
N GLU A 53 3.12 2.25 44.76
CA GLU A 53 3.55 1.36 43.67
C GLU A 53 2.72 0.07 43.61
N GLU A 54 2.31 -0.49 44.75
CA GLU A 54 1.36 -1.61 44.81
C GLU A 54 0.01 -1.24 44.17
N VAL A 55 -0.49 -0.03 44.42
CA VAL A 55 -1.75 0.45 43.78
C VAL A 55 -1.66 0.44 42.26
N LEU A 56 -0.54 0.94 41.70
CA LEU A 56 -0.34 0.99 40.24
C LEU A 56 -0.08 -0.40 39.65
N SER A 57 0.72 -1.23 40.31
CA SER A 57 1.01 -2.59 39.86
C SER A 57 -0.18 -3.53 39.95
N ALA A 58 -1.09 -3.33 40.92
CA ALA A 58 -2.37 -4.02 41.01
C ALA A 58 -3.27 -3.74 39.79
N ARG A 59 -3.11 -2.57 39.14
CA ARG A 59 -3.74 -2.22 37.86
C ARG A 59 -2.96 -2.70 36.63
N GLY A 60 -1.91 -3.50 36.83
CA GLY A 60 -1.07 -4.00 35.74
C GLY A 60 -0.10 -2.97 35.16
N LEU A 61 0.00 -1.78 35.76
CA LEU A 61 0.96 -0.77 35.33
C LEU A 61 2.37 -1.14 35.78
N THR A 62 3.31 -0.99 34.86
CA THR A 62 4.73 -1.19 35.12
C THR A 62 5.51 0.06 34.79
N ARG A 63 6.52 0.38 35.60
CA ARG A 63 7.33 1.58 35.39
C ARG A 63 8.30 1.38 34.23
N SER A 64 8.24 2.29 33.25
CA SER A 64 9.17 2.39 32.13
C SER A 64 9.70 3.82 32.05
N GLY A 65 10.84 4.08 32.70
CA GLY A 65 11.43 5.41 32.81
C GLY A 65 10.52 6.40 33.54
N ALA A 66 10.06 7.43 32.83
CA ALA A 66 9.15 8.46 33.33
C ALA A 66 7.65 8.11 33.17
N HIS A 67 7.34 6.95 32.57
CA HIS A 67 5.99 6.54 32.26
C HIS A 67 5.60 5.25 32.99
N TYR A 68 4.31 5.11 33.27
CA TYR A 68 3.70 3.84 33.67
C TYR A 68 2.94 3.27 32.49
N ILE A 69 3.29 2.04 32.11
CA ILE A 69 2.79 1.36 30.90
C ILE A 69 2.12 0.03 31.23
N LEU A 70 1.11 -0.33 30.44
CA LEU A 70 0.45 -1.62 30.39
C LEU A 70 1.30 -2.64 29.63
N LYS A 71 2.41 -3.07 30.24
CA LYS A 71 3.44 -3.87 29.55
C LYS A 71 2.90 -5.18 28.96
N LYS A 72 1.97 -5.86 29.62
CA LYS A 72 1.42 -7.13 29.12
C LYS A 72 0.63 -6.92 27.84
N GLN A 73 -0.28 -5.95 27.85
CA GLN A 73 -1.15 -5.63 26.71
C GLN A 73 -0.36 -5.03 25.54
N GLU A 74 0.61 -4.14 25.81
CA GLU A 74 1.45 -3.60 24.73
C GLU A 74 2.27 -4.70 24.05
N VAL A 75 2.82 -5.66 24.81
CA VAL A 75 3.57 -6.79 24.25
C VAL A 75 2.68 -7.68 23.40
N GLU A 76 1.43 -7.93 23.78
CA GLU A 76 0.47 -8.68 22.97
C GLU A 76 0.19 -7.96 21.64
N CYS A 77 -0.05 -6.64 21.67
CA CYS A 77 -0.18 -5.83 20.48
C CYS A 77 1.06 -5.92 19.57
N PHE A 78 2.27 -5.93 20.15
CA PHE A 78 3.51 -6.06 19.38
C PHE A 78 3.68 -7.43 18.75
N GLN A 79 3.33 -8.50 19.45
CA GLN A 79 3.37 -9.86 18.90
C GLN A 79 2.43 -9.98 17.71
N LYS A 80 1.17 -9.57 17.86
CA LYS A 80 0.19 -9.57 16.77
C LYS A 80 0.62 -8.71 15.59
N PHE A 81 1.26 -7.57 15.86
CA PHE A 81 1.82 -6.73 14.81
C PHE A 81 2.96 -7.41 14.04
N GLU A 82 3.87 -8.10 14.72
CA GLU A 82 4.93 -8.85 14.04
C GLU A 82 4.39 -10.04 13.23
N ASP A 83 3.29 -10.68 13.67
CA ASP A 83 2.61 -11.75 12.92
C ASP A 83 2.03 -11.27 11.58
N VAL A 84 1.74 -9.97 11.45
CA VAL A 84 1.27 -9.35 10.20
C VAL A 84 2.39 -9.07 9.21
N ARG A 85 3.62 -8.92 9.70
CA ARG A 85 4.80 -8.64 8.87
C ARG A 85 5.04 -9.65 7.74
N PRO A 86 4.99 -10.98 7.96
CA PRO A 86 5.11 -11.94 6.86
C PRO A 86 3.98 -11.83 5.84
N ARG A 87 2.75 -11.53 6.28
CA ARG A 87 1.60 -11.32 5.35
C ARG A 87 1.82 -10.12 4.44
N TYR A 88 2.38 -9.03 4.99
CA TYR A 88 2.76 -7.87 4.20
C TYR A 88 3.82 -8.20 3.14
N LYS A 89 4.87 -8.95 3.51
CA LYS A 89 5.90 -9.40 2.55
C LYS A 89 5.34 -10.29 1.45
N GLN A 90 4.39 -11.19 1.79
CA GLN A 90 3.71 -12.04 0.81
C GLN A 90 2.90 -11.21 -0.18
N LEU A 91 2.16 -10.23 0.31
CA LEU A 91 1.42 -9.31 -0.53
C LEU A 91 2.35 -8.52 -1.46
N GLU A 92 3.44 -7.95 -0.94
CA GLU A 92 4.43 -7.22 -1.73
C GLU A 92 5.01 -8.10 -2.85
N THR A 93 5.31 -9.35 -2.53
CA THR A 93 5.77 -10.34 -3.52
C THR A 93 4.72 -10.59 -4.60
N ASN A 94 3.45 -10.75 -4.23
CA ASN A 94 2.35 -10.95 -5.18
C ASN A 94 2.10 -9.70 -6.04
N TYR A 95 2.22 -8.52 -5.45
CA TYR A 95 2.13 -7.24 -6.16
C TYR A 95 3.24 -7.11 -7.21
N ASN A 96 4.49 -7.42 -6.84
CA ASN A 96 5.62 -7.36 -7.78
C ASN A 96 5.43 -8.32 -8.97
N LYS A 97 4.87 -9.51 -8.73
CA LYS A 97 4.50 -10.45 -9.82
C LYS A 97 3.46 -9.85 -10.76
N LEU A 98 2.43 -9.20 -10.23
CA LEU A 98 1.43 -8.51 -11.07
C LEU A 98 2.03 -7.35 -11.84
N ALA A 99 2.92 -6.57 -11.23
CA ALA A 99 3.61 -5.47 -11.89
C ALA A 99 4.50 -5.99 -13.04
N GLU A 100 5.20 -7.10 -12.85
CA GLU A 100 6.01 -7.74 -13.89
C GLU A 100 5.13 -8.22 -15.07
N ILE A 101 3.98 -8.85 -14.78
CA ILE A 101 3.00 -9.25 -15.80
C ILE A 101 2.54 -8.02 -16.60
N ALA A 102 2.16 -6.94 -15.91
CA ALA A 102 1.70 -5.71 -16.54
C ALA A 102 2.78 -5.06 -17.42
N MET A 103 4.04 -5.07 -16.99
CA MET A 103 5.17 -4.57 -17.80
C MET A 103 5.35 -5.37 -19.10
N LYS A 104 5.28 -6.71 -19.02
CA LYS A 104 5.38 -7.58 -20.20
C LYS A 104 4.21 -7.37 -21.16
N GLU A 105 2.99 -7.22 -20.63
CA GLU A 105 1.81 -6.91 -21.44
C GLU A 105 1.93 -5.54 -22.12
N ALA A 106 2.41 -4.53 -21.40
CA ALA A 106 2.64 -3.19 -21.95
C ALA A 106 3.68 -3.21 -23.08
N GLN A 107 4.78 -3.96 -22.91
CA GLN A 107 5.80 -4.11 -23.95
C GLN A 107 5.23 -4.77 -25.22
N VAL A 108 4.39 -5.80 -25.07
CA VAL A 108 3.72 -6.42 -26.23
C VAL A 108 2.79 -5.43 -26.91
N ALA A 109 2.02 -4.64 -26.16
CA ALA A 109 1.11 -3.64 -26.70
C ALA A 109 1.86 -2.52 -27.44
N GLU A 110 2.99 -2.07 -26.92
CA GLU A 110 3.87 -1.07 -27.55
C GLU A 110 4.41 -1.58 -28.89
N LEU A 111 5.00 -2.78 -28.92
CA LEU A 111 5.50 -3.40 -30.16
C LEU A 111 4.38 -3.62 -31.20
N GLN A 112 3.17 -3.96 -30.75
CA GLN A 112 2.00 -4.07 -31.62
C GLN A 112 1.59 -2.73 -32.21
N ALA A 113 1.63 -1.65 -31.43
CA ALA A 113 1.34 -0.30 -31.90
C ALA A 113 2.39 0.17 -32.92
N GLU A 114 3.68 -0.08 -32.66
CA GLU A 114 4.76 0.21 -33.61
C GLU A 114 4.57 -0.56 -34.93
N GLN A 115 4.25 -1.85 -34.85
CA GLN A 115 3.97 -2.66 -36.04
C GLN A 115 2.80 -2.08 -36.87
N ALA A 116 1.73 -1.65 -36.21
CA ALA A 116 0.59 -1.04 -36.88
C ALA A 116 0.97 0.29 -37.56
N MET A 117 1.78 1.12 -36.90
CA MET A 117 2.29 2.38 -37.46
C MET A 117 3.18 2.15 -38.68
N THR A 118 4.14 1.21 -38.62
CA THR A 118 4.98 0.85 -39.77
C THR A 118 4.15 0.30 -40.93
N GLN A 119 3.12 -0.51 -40.64
CA GLN A 119 2.21 -1.02 -41.66
C GLN A 119 1.40 0.10 -42.33
N GLN A 120 0.94 1.08 -41.56
CA GLN A 120 0.24 2.25 -42.08
C GLN A 120 1.16 3.10 -42.98
N GLN A 121 2.44 3.26 -42.63
CA GLN A 121 3.44 3.93 -43.47
C GLN A 121 3.70 3.18 -44.78
N LEU A 122 3.77 1.84 -44.73
CA LEU A 122 3.90 1.03 -45.94
C LEU A 122 2.68 1.19 -46.87
N GLN A 123 1.47 1.28 -46.30
CA GLN A 123 0.25 1.49 -47.08
C GLN A 123 0.21 2.88 -47.73
N SER A 124 0.65 3.93 -47.02
CA SER A 124 0.62 5.29 -47.57
C SER A 124 1.58 5.46 -48.76
N ILE A 125 2.77 4.85 -48.71
CA ILE A 125 3.75 4.85 -49.82
C ILE A 125 3.31 3.90 -50.95
N GLY A 126 2.61 2.81 -50.60
CA GLY A 126 2.12 1.80 -51.53
C GLY A 126 0.94 2.24 -52.39
N THR A 127 0.26 3.35 -52.05
CA THR A 127 -0.72 3.98 -52.94
C THR A 127 0.02 4.67 -54.08
N PRO A 128 0.10 4.10 -55.29
CA PRO A 128 0.65 4.85 -56.41
C PRO A 128 -0.21 6.09 -56.54
N GLY A 129 0.41 7.26 -56.36
CA GLY A 129 -0.23 8.52 -56.66
C GLY A 129 -0.88 8.36 -58.02
N ARG A 130 -2.20 8.58 -58.07
CA ARG A 130 -2.99 8.65 -59.31
C ARG A 130 -2.58 9.88 -60.15
N THR A 131 -1.36 10.36 -59.98
CA THR A 131 -0.68 11.32 -60.82
C THR A 131 -0.36 10.63 -62.13
N SER A 132 -1.33 10.75 -63.02
CA SER A 132 -1.25 10.51 -64.45
C SER A 132 0.10 10.96 -65.00
N SER A 133 1.07 10.05 -65.08
CA SER A 133 2.22 10.22 -65.96
C SER A 133 1.74 9.97 -67.39
N ARG A 134 1.01 10.96 -67.92
CA ARG A 134 0.64 11.06 -69.33
C ARG A 134 1.84 11.46 -70.21
N TYR A 135 3.00 11.71 -69.62
CA TYR A 135 4.21 12.11 -70.33
C TYR A 135 5.22 10.97 -70.36
N GLY A 136 4.96 10.02 -71.25
CA GLY A 136 5.85 8.90 -71.56
C GLY A 136 7.12 9.39 -72.27
N GLY A 137 8.23 9.42 -71.54
CA GLY A 137 9.57 9.61 -72.10
C GLY A 137 10.47 8.42 -71.75
N LYS A 138 11.23 7.90 -72.73
CA LYS A 138 12.15 6.75 -72.60
C LYS A 138 13.22 6.90 -71.51
N TYR A 139 13.38 8.09 -70.92
CA TYR A 139 14.34 8.40 -69.86
C TYR A 139 13.83 8.18 -68.42
N ALA A 140 12.54 7.89 -68.22
CA ALA A 140 11.98 7.66 -66.89
C ALA A 140 12.48 6.36 -66.20
N ARG A 141 13.19 5.47 -66.92
CA ARG A 141 13.70 4.19 -66.37
C ARG A 141 14.94 4.33 -65.49
N TYR A 142 15.61 5.49 -65.46
CA TYR A 142 16.84 5.70 -64.68
C TYR A 142 16.65 6.55 -63.43
N ALA A 143 15.46 7.09 -63.19
CA ALA A 143 15.16 7.74 -61.92
C ALA A 143 15.07 6.66 -60.84
N GLN A 144 16.13 6.50 -60.03
CA GLN A 144 16.06 5.76 -58.77
C GLN A 144 14.84 6.25 -58.01
N ASN A 145 13.86 5.37 -57.83
CA ASN A 145 12.63 5.73 -57.15
C ASN A 145 12.93 5.75 -55.65
N PRO A 146 13.05 6.93 -54.99
CA PRO A 146 13.43 7.00 -53.57
C PRO A 146 12.44 6.25 -52.68
N ASN A 147 11.19 6.11 -53.14
CA ASN A 147 10.15 5.33 -52.49
C ASN A 147 10.48 3.83 -52.44
N ALA A 148 11.24 3.29 -53.40
CA ALA A 148 11.61 1.88 -53.41
C ALA A 148 12.61 1.55 -52.28
N ILE A 149 13.57 2.44 -52.04
CA ILE A 149 14.54 2.29 -50.95
C ILE A 149 13.83 2.40 -49.59
N LEU A 150 12.97 3.42 -49.42
CA LEU A 150 12.19 3.59 -48.21
C LEU A 150 11.25 2.40 -47.93
N GLN A 151 10.59 1.86 -48.97
CA GLN A 151 9.77 0.65 -48.83
C GLN A 151 10.59 -0.56 -48.39
N GLN A 152 11.80 -0.72 -48.92
CA GLN A 152 12.69 -1.82 -48.51
C GLN A 152 13.10 -1.67 -47.04
N GLU A 153 13.42 -0.46 -46.60
CA GLU A 153 13.78 -0.18 -45.20
C GLU A 153 12.61 -0.46 -44.25
N LEU A 154 11.41 0.04 -44.56
CA LEU A 154 10.21 -0.21 -43.74
C LEU A 154 9.85 -1.69 -43.68
N ARG A 155 10.04 -2.46 -44.76
CA ARG A 155 9.87 -3.92 -44.73
C ARG A 155 10.89 -4.59 -43.83
N ALA A 156 12.16 -4.16 -43.86
CA ALA A 156 13.17 -4.69 -42.94
C ALA A 156 12.81 -4.39 -41.48
N GLN A 157 12.40 -3.16 -41.17
CA GLN A 157 11.91 -2.79 -39.84
C GLN A 157 10.70 -3.64 -39.42
N GLN A 158 9.74 -3.86 -40.31
CA GLN A 158 8.58 -4.71 -40.05
C GLN A 158 8.98 -6.16 -39.72
N THR A 159 9.97 -6.72 -40.42
CA THR A 159 10.47 -8.08 -40.11
C THR A 159 11.16 -8.14 -38.74
N ALA A 160 11.95 -7.13 -38.38
CA ALA A 160 12.60 -7.04 -37.08
C ALA A 160 11.57 -6.90 -35.94
N LEU A 161 10.56 -6.03 -36.10
CA LEU A 161 9.45 -5.87 -35.14
C LEU A 161 8.66 -7.17 -34.99
N THR A 162 8.42 -7.90 -36.09
CA THR A 162 7.70 -9.17 -36.04
C THR A 162 8.48 -10.23 -35.22
N GLN A 163 9.81 -10.28 -35.36
CA GLN A 163 10.65 -11.16 -34.55
C GLN A 163 10.65 -10.75 -33.07
N GLN A 164 10.80 -9.45 -32.77
CA GLN A 164 10.74 -8.94 -31.40
C GLN A 164 9.39 -9.23 -30.73
N LEU A 165 8.30 -9.01 -31.45
CA LEU A 165 6.94 -9.29 -30.98
C LEU A 165 6.73 -10.79 -30.75
N ALA A 166 7.28 -11.67 -31.60
CA ALA A 166 7.24 -13.11 -31.38
C ALA A 166 7.97 -13.50 -30.09
N MET A 167 9.17 -12.96 -29.84
CA MET A 167 9.91 -13.19 -28.60
C MET A 167 9.16 -12.63 -27.38
N ALA A 168 8.61 -11.41 -27.47
CA ALA A 168 7.84 -10.80 -26.39
C ALA A 168 6.57 -11.59 -26.06
N LYS A 169 5.86 -12.11 -27.07
CA LYS A 169 4.69 -12.99 -26.88
C LYS A 169 5.05 -14.34 -26.27
N GLN A 170 6.23 -14.89 -26.57
CA GLN A 170 6.71 -16.11 -25.89
C GLN A 170 7.01 -15.87 -24.41
N GLN A 171 7.43 -14.65 -24.06
CA GLN A 171 7.65 -14.23 -22.67
C GLN A 171 6.38 -13.74 -21.96
N ALA A 172 5.29 -13.52 -22.71
CA ALA A 172 4.03 -13.05 -22.16
C ALA A 172 3.42 -14.12 -21.26
N VAL A 173 2.87 -13.66 -20.14
CA VAL A 173 2.30 -14.56 -19.13
C VAL A 173 0.91 -15.04 -19.60
N PRO A 174 0.64 -16.35 -19.63
CA PRO A 174 -0.68 -16.87 -20.01
C PRO A 174 -1.80 -16.28 -19.17
N ALA A 175 -2.97 -16.06 -19.79
CA ALA A 175 -4.14 -15.47 -19.12
C ALA A 175 -4.53 -16.21 -17.82
N LYS A 176 -4.41 -17.54 -17.80
CA LYS A 176 -4.66 -18.36 -16.60
C LYS A 176 -3.71 -18.02 -15.45
N GLN A 177 -2.41 -17.88 -15.72
CA GLN A 177 -1.41 -17.52 -14.70
C GLN A 177 -1.62 -16.08 -14.20
N LYS A 178 -2.05 -15.17 -15.06
CA LYS A 178 -2.44 -13.81 -14.67
C LYS A 178 -3.63 -13.83 -13.70
N GLN A 179 -4.69 -14.59 -14.01
CA GLN A 179 -5.85 -14.74 -13.14
C GLN A 179 -5.46 -15.34 -11.78
N GLU A 180 -4.60 -16.36 -11.77
CA GLU A 180 -4.07 -16.95 -10.54
C GLU A 180 -3.25 -15.94 -9.73
N ALA A 181 -2.37 -15.16 -10.36
CA ALA A 181 -1.60 -14.11 -9.70
C ALA A 181 -2.50 -13.02 -9.10
N MET A 182 -3.56 -12.62 -9.81
CA MET A 182 -4.55 -11.66 -9.32
C MET A 182 -5.32 -12.21 -8.13
N ALA A 183 -5.81 -13.45 -8.21
CA ALA A 183 -6.52 -14.10 -7.10
C ALA A 183 -5.63 -14.25 -5.85
N LEU A 184 -4.34 -14.58 -6.03
CA LEU A 184 -3.37 -14.64 -4.92
C LEU A 184 -3.13 -13.27 -4.30
N PHE A 185 -2.99 -12.23 -5.11
CA PHE A 185 -2.89 -10.86 -4.62
C PHE A 185 -4.13 -10.45 -3.82
N GLU A 186 -5.33 -10.65 -4.35
CA GLU A 186 -6.58 -10.32 -3.67
C GLU A 186 -6.75 -11.09 -2.36
N ARG A 187 -6.46 -12.40 -2.36
CA ARG A 187 -6.51 -13.23 -1.16
C ARG A 187 -5.53 -12.73 -0.09
N SER A 188 -4.28 -12.45 -0.47
CA SER A 188 -3.28 -11.92 0.47
C SER A 188 -3.63 -10.52 0.97
N ARG A 189 -4.20 -9.67 0.12
CA ARG A 189 -4.71 -8.34 0.48
C ARG A 189 -5.83 -8.44 1.50
N ASN A 190 -6.82 -9.30 1.27
CA ASN A 190 -7.95 -9.47 2.18
C ASN A 190 -7.51 -10.07 3.52
N ALA A 191 -6.60 -11.04 3.51
CA ALA A 191 -6.04 -11.63 4.73
C ALA A 191 -5.21 -10.62 5.55
N LEU A 192 -4.52 -9.69 4.87
CA LEU A 192 -3.80 -8.61 5.52
C LEU A 192 -4.76 -7.57 6.12
N LEU A 193 -5.81 -7.21 5.38
CA LEU A 193 -6.83 -6.27 5.85
C LEU A 193 -7.55 -6.80 7.11
N ALA A 194 -7.96 -8.06 7.10
CA ALA A 194 -8.59 -8.71 8.25
C ALA A 194 -7.69 -8.68 9.49
N SER A 195 -6.41 -9.04 9.35
CA SER A 195 -5.48 -8.96 10.49
C SER A 195 -5.17 -7.52 10.91
N SER A 196 -5.16 -6.57 9.98
CA SER A 196 -4.96 -5.16 10.34
C SER A 196 -6.13 -4.59 11.15
N SER A 197 -7.37 -4.99 10.85
CA SER A 197 -8.53 -4.59 11.66
C SER A 197 -8.50 -5.21 13.06
N GLU A 198 -8.16 -6.50 13.17
CA GLU A 198 -8.02 -7.16 14.48
C GLU A 198 -6.96 -6.46 15.35
N ILE A 199 -5.80 -6.12 14.76
CA ILE A 199 -4.76 -5.38 15.47
C ILE A 199 -5.25 -4.00 15.86
N ARG A 200 -5.94 -3.29 14.96
CA ARG A 200 -6.46 -1.95 15.28
C ARG A 200 -7.38 -1.99 16.48
N GLU A 201 -8.29 -2.96 16.54
CA GLU A 201 -9.19 -3.15 17.69
C GLU A 201 -8.40 -3.38 18.99
N LEU A 202 -7.33 -4.18 18.95
CA LEU A 202 -6.44 -4.36 20.11
C LEU A 202 -5.78 -3.03 20.54
N PHE A 203 -5.25 -2.26 19.59
CA PHE A 203 -4.67 -0.94 19.89
C PHE A 203 -5.70 0.02 20.49
N GLU A 204 -6.92 0.05 19.95
CA GLU A 204 -8.01 0.88 20.47
C GLU A 204 -8.46 0.45 21.86
N ASN A 205 -8.52 -0.86 22.13
CA ASN A 205 -8.84 -1.39 23.45
C ASN A 205 -7.78 -1.02 24.49
N VAL A 206 -6.49 -1.14 24.14
CA VAL A 206 -5.40 -0.70 25.03
C VAL A 206 -5.46 0.80 25.29
N GLN A 207 -5.80 1.63 24.29
CA GLN A 207 -6.00 3.07 24.49
C GLN A 207 -7.17 3.37 25.41
N LYS A 208 -8.28 2.61 25.31
CA LYS A 208 -9.42 2.73 26.24
C LYS A 208 -9.00 2.32 27.65
N GLU A 209 -8.30 1.20 27.83
CA GLU A 209 -7.80 0.79 29.14
C GLU A 209 -6.91 1.87 29.79
N TYR A 210 -6.04 2.51 29.00
CA TYR A 210 -5.26 3.64 29.50
C TYR A 210 -6.13 4.81 29.96
N ALA A 211 -7.17 5.16 29.21
CA ALA A 211 -8.11 6.22 29.57
C ALA A 211 -8.93 5.87 30.82
N ASP A 212 -9.38 4.62 30.93
CA ASP A 212 -10.14 4.12 32.07
C ASP A 212 -9.29 4.13 33.35
N ILE A 213 -8.04 3.67 33.27
CA ILE A 213 -7.10 3.68 34.40
C ILE A 213 -6.72 5.10 34.79
N ASP A 214 -6.53 6.01 33.84
CA ASP A 214 -6.24 7.42 34.15
C ASP A 214 -7.44 8.10 34.82
N ALA A 215 -8.68 7.71 34.51
CA ALA A 215 -9.88 8.26 35.14
C ALA A 215 -10.07 7.82 36.61
N GLU A 216 -9.35 6.80 37.09
CA GLU A 216 -9.50 6.29 38.45
C GLU A 216 -8.87 7.22 39.52
N PRO A 217 -9.65 7.72 40.51
CA PRO A 217 -9.12 8.52 41.62
C PRO A 217 -7.96 7.91 42.43
N PRO A 218 -7.96 6.59 42.75
CA PRO A 218 -6.85 5.99 43.51
C PRO A 218 -5.54 6.01 42.72
N VAL A 219 -5.60 5.86 41.40
CA VAL A 219 -4.43 5.90 40.50
C VAL A 219 -3.82 7.30 40.49
N HIS A 220 -4.64 8.34 40.37
CA HIS A 220 -4.17 9.72 40.45
C HIS A 220 -3.53 10.06 41.80
N THR A 221 -4.10 9.55 42.89
CA THR A 221 -3.57 9.77 44.25
C THR A 221 -2.22 9.08 44.42
N ALA A 222 -2.11 7.83 43.97
CA ALA A 222 -0.85 7.07 43.97
C ALA A 222 0.23 7.76 43.12
N LEU A 223 -0.11 8.19 41.90
CA LEU A 223 0.81 8.96 41.05
C LEU A 223 1.21 10.29 41.69
N GLY A 224 0.29 11.00 42.33
CA GLY A 224 0.57 12.25 43.04
C GLY A 224 1.56 12.06 44.18
N ALA A 225 1.40 10.99 44.98
CA ALA A 225 2.34 10.63 46.03
C ALA A 225 3.74 10.31 45.46
N LEU A 226 3.79 9.53 44.37
CA LEU A 226 5.05 9.16 43.70
C LEU A 226 5.75 10.37 43.05
N ARG A 227 5.01 11.31 42.48
CA ARG A 227 5.58 12.56 41.93
C ARG A 227 6.26 13.39 43.03
N LYS A 228 5.64 13.46 44.21
CA LYS A 228 6.18 14.19 45.38
C LYS A 228 7.44 13.51 45.93
N SER A 229 7.43 12.18 46.06
CA SER A 229 8.58 11.43 46.59
C SER A 229 9.75 11.38 45.61
N ALA A 230 9.50 11.08 44.34
CA ALA A 230 10.55 10.91 43.33
C ALA A 230 11.03 12.22 42.69
N LYS A 231 10.36 13.36 42.95
CA LYS A 231 10.58 14.66 42.28
C LYS A 231 10.61 14.56 40.74
N ALA A 232 9.90 13.58 40.19
CA ALA A 232 9.85 13.28 38.76
C ALA A 232 8.43 13.44 38.23
N GLN A 233 8.31 13.90 36.98
CA GLN A 233 7.01 14.02 36.29
C GLN A 233 6.55 12.65 35.76
N LEU A 234 6.09 11.79 36.67
CA LEU A 234 5.57 10.47 36.32
C LEU A 234 4.17 10.60 35.68
N LYS A 235 3.93 9.97 34.53
CA LYS A 235 2.63 10.00 33.83
C LYS A 235 2.25 8.60 33.36
N ILE A 236 0.95 8.33 33.28
CA ILE A 236 0.45 7.16 32.54
C ILE A 236 0.35 7.58 31.08
N ALA A 237 1.03 6.84 30.21
CA ALA A 237 1.00 7.06 28.78
C ALA A 237 1.46 5.78 28.08
N PRO A 238 0.99 5.51 26.85
CA PRO A 238 1.53 4.44 26.03
C PRO A 238 3.04 4.61 25.82
N SER A 239 3.73 3.49 25.59
CA SER A 239 5.16 3.57 25.25
C SER A 239 5.38 4.26 23.89
N ALA A 240 6.56 4.88 23.73
CA ALA A 240 6.93 5.47 22.43
C ALA A 240 7.00 4.43 21.29
N GLU A 241 7.21 3.15 21.62
CA GLU A 241 7.16 2.05 20.65
C GLU A 241 5.72 1.74 20.24
N PHE A 242 4.77 1.80 21.18
CA PHE A 242 3.34 1.66 20.90
C PHE A 242 2.86 2.70 19.89
N ASP A 243 3.17 3.98 20.10
CA ASP A 243 2.80 5.04 19.17
C ASP A 243 3.43 4.86 17.78
N LYS A 244 4.70 4.43 17.73
CA LYS A 244 5.38 4.14 16.46
C LYS A 244 4.70 3.00 15.70
N LYS A 245 4.34 1.92 16.39
CA LYS A 245 3.68 0.75 15.78
C LYS A 245 2.27 1.10 15.32
N LEU A 246 1.52 1.88 16.09
CA LEU A 246 0.22 2.41 15.67
C LEU A 246 0.33 3.30 14.43
N ALA A 247 1.33 4.17 14.36
CA ALA A 247 1.59 5.00 13.18
C ALA A 247 1.98 4.15 11.95
N GLN A 248 2.77 3.09 12.15
CA GLN A 248 3.12 2.13 11.10
C GLN A 248 1.88 1.36 10.60
N LEU A 249 1.00 0.91 11.50
CA LEU A 249 -0.26 0.26 11.15
C LEU A 249 -1.14 1.18 10.29
N LYS A 250 -1.35 2.42 10.74
CA LYS A 250 -2.11 3.44 9.99
C LYS A 250 -1.51 3.72 8.61
N LYS A 251 -0.19 3.73 8.49
CA LYS A 251 0.51 3.89 7.21
C LYS A 251 0.28 2.68 6.29
N LEU A 252 0.38 1.46 6.84
CA LEU A 252 0.15 0.22 6.11
C LEU A 252 -1.28 0.17 5.56
N GLU A 253 -2.27 0.44 6.40
CA GLU A 253 -3.68 0.45 5.99
C GLU A 253 -3.97 1.50 4.90
N ARG A 254 -3.34 2.68 4.97
CA ARG A 254 -3.47 3.72 3.93
C ARG A 254 -2.92 3.27 2.58
N MET A 255 -1.78 2.57 2.56
CA MET A 255 -1.20 2.05 1.31
C MET A 255 -2.09 0.97 0.67
N MET A 256 -2.93 0.30 1.47
CA MET A 256 -3.77 -0.83 1.05
C MET A 256 -5.19 -0.45 0.61
N ARG A 257 -5.60 0.79 0.86
CA ARG A 257 -6.95 1.27 0.58
C ARG A 257 -7.03 1.84 -0.86
N PRO A 258 -7.86 1.29 -1.75
CA PRO A 258 -7.87 1.61 -3.17
C PRO A 258 -8.28 3.07 -3.43
N GLU A 259 -9.04 3.69 -2.53
CA GLU A 259 -9.50 5.08 -2.66
C GLU A 259 -8.44 6.15 -2.32
N GLY A 260 -7.31 5.77 -1.72
CA GLY A 260 -6.28 6.73 -1.30
C GLY A 260 -5.39 7.26 -2.44
N ALA A 261 -5.31 6.53 -3.57
CA ALA A 261 -4.41 6.88 -4.67
C ALA A 261 -4.84 8.12 -5.46
N SER A 262 -6.10 8.55 -5.33
CA SER A 262 -6.58 9.80 -5.96
C SER A 262 -6.30 11.06 -5.12
N GLN A 263 -5.76 10.92 -3.91
CA GLN A 263 -5.25 12.04 -3.10
C GLN A 263 -3.73 12.07 -3.16
N ALA A 264 -3.18 12.30 -4.35
CA ALA A 264 -1.84 12.84 -4.44
C ALA A 264 -1.82 14.13 -3.58
N PRO A 265 -0.78 14.36 -2.75
CA PRO A 265 -0.65 15.63 -2.07
C PRO A 265 -0.53 16.69 -3.16
N SER A 266 -1.61 17.44 -3.41
CA SER A 266 -1.57 18.62 -4.27
C SER A 266 -0.40 19.43 -3.75
N ALA A 267 0.64 19.59 -4.56
CA ALA A 267 1.82 20.33 -4.18
C ALA A 267 1.36 21.73 -3.78
N LYS A 268 1.19 21.96 -2.47
CA LYS A 268 0.98 23.29 -1.92
C LYS A 268 2.25 24.03 -2.24
N GLY A 269 2.18 24.82 -3.32
CA GLY A 269 3.26 25.65 -3.81
C GLY A 269 3.81 26.46 -2.65
N LYS A 270 4.99 26.09 -2.17
CA LYS A 270 5.87 27.03 -1.51
C LYS A 270 6.38 27.95 -2.61
N SER A 271 5.56 28.92 -3.01
CA SER A 271 6.01 30.09 -3.76
C SER A 271 6.93 30.88 -2.83
N LYS A 272 8.20 30.50 -2.85
CA LYS A 272 9.28 31.21 -2.19
C LYS A 272 9.61 32.44 -3.04
N GLY A 273 8.70 33.41 -3.05
CA GLY A 273 8.91 34.73 -3.63
C GLY A 273 9.84 35.55 -2.74
N LYS A 274 11.14 35.34 -2.92
CA LYS A 274 12.23 36.13 -2.31
C LYS A 274 12.94 36.88 -3.43
N ARG A 275 12.80 38.22 -3.48
CA ARG A 275 13.70 39.24 -4.09
C ARG A 275 13.00 40.61 -3.94
N SER A 276 13.40 41.50 -3.03
CA SER A 276 14.61 42.35 -2.92
C SER A 276 14.63 43.57 -3.86
N ALA A 277 14.80 44.76 -3.26
CA ALA A 277 15.24 46.10 -3.75
C ALA A 277 14.16 47.14 -3.39
N LYS A 278 14.32 48.06 -2.43
CA LYS A 278 15.40 49.04 -2.15
C LYS A 278 15.71 49.93 -3.35
N SER A 279 14.91 50.98 -3.53
CA SER A 279 15.38 52.24 -4.12
C SER A 279 14.96 53.40 -3.21
N LYS A 280 15.96 54.10 -2.70
CA LYS A 280 15.82 55.47 -2.19
C LYS A 280 15.78 56.40 -3.40
N SER A 281 14.84 57.33 -3.42
CA SER A 281 15.06 58.73 -3.83
C SER A 281 14.01 59.58 -3.16
#